data_AF-A0A1I4HY38-F1
#
_entry.id   AF-A0A1I4HY38-F1
#
_cell.length_a   1.000
_cell.length_b   1.000
_cell.length_c   1.000
_cell.angle_alpha   90.00
_cell.angle_beta   90.00
_cell.angle_gamma   90.00
#
_symmetry.space_group_name_H-M   'P 1'
#
loop_
_entity.id
_entity.type
_entity.pdbx_description
1 polymer ?
#
loop_
_entity_poly.entity_id
_entity_poly.type
_entity_poly.pdbx_seq_one_letter_code
_entity_poly.pdbx_strand_id
1 'polypeptide(L)'
;MTDQLTYPDVVNYAVPFFIVAILLELVWIVVKGRGGRYETRDALTSLIMGAGNVASGILLGFIAWGFFMLLWQITPLDLGTSVWVVVLCFVLDDLRYYWVHRFGHRIRWVWASHVNHHSSQHYNLTTALRQTWTGTFTFMMIVRAPLILLGFHPAMVLFCGGLNLIYQFWIHTEAIHKLPRWFESIMNTPSHHRVHHGRNARYLDCNYAGVFIIWDKMFGTFVPEQDDEKVDYGLVHNLGTFNPLRVAFHEWIGIFKDMSQSGLTLRERLMYAVAPPGWSHDQSRETSDQIKASHLAHHPEDRGTPGFS
;
A
#
# COMPACT_ATOMS: atom_id res chain seq x y z
N MET A 1 32.53 -19.31 -11.69
CA MET A 1 31.25 -19.64 -12.33
C MET A 1 30.19 -18.96 -11.49
N THR A 2 29.69 -17.80 -11.90
CA THR A 2 28.52 -17.17 -11.27
C THR A 2 27.32 -17.96 -11.75
N ASP A 3 26.90 -18.94 -10.96
CA ASP A 3 25.59 -19.56 -11.17
C ASP A 3 24.57 -18.43 -11.23
N GLN A 4 23.86 -18.30 -12.35
CA GLN A 4 22.80 -17.31 -12.47
C GLN A 4 21.75 -17.65 -11.43
N LEU A 5 21.69 -16.84 -10.38
CA LEU A 5 20.73 -16.99 -9.30
C LEU A 5 19.32 -16.81 -9.87
N THR A 6 18.63 -17.93 -10.08
CA THR A 6 17.30 -17.97 -10.71
C THR A 6 16.28 -18.34 -9.66
N TYR A 7 15.31 -17.46 -9.44
CA TYR A 7 14.14 -17.73 -8.60
C TYR A 7 12.94 -18.08 -9.47
N PRO A 8 11.96 -18.85 -8.97
CA PRO A 8 10.72 -19.08 -9.68
C PRO A 8 10.07 -17.75 -10.06
N ASP A 9 9.58 -17.66 -11.30
CA ASP A 9 8.76 -16.53 -11.71
C ASP A 9 7.38 -16.67 -11.07
N VAL A 10 7.25 -16.05 -9.89
CA VAL A 10 6.02 -16.06 -9.10
C VAL A 10 4.86 -15.38 -9.83
N VAL A 11 5.13 -14.51 -10.81
CA VAL A 11 4.09 -13.81 -11.59
C VAL A 11 3.32 -14.80 -12.46
N ASN A 12 4.01 -15.76 -13.08
CA ASN A 12 3.38 -16.77 -13.94
C ASN A 12 2.37 -17.64 -13.19
N TYR A 13 2.55 -17.83 -11.88
CA TYR A 13 1.60 -18.56 -11.02
C TYR A 13 0.55 -17.64 -10.39
N ALA A 14 0.95 -16.42 -10.01
CA ALA A 14 0.08 -15.45 -9.37
C ALA A 14 -1.05 -14.98 -10.29
N VAL A 15 -0.77 -14.70 -11.57
CA VAL A 15 -1.78 -14.17 -12.50
C VAL A 15 -2.97 -15.14 -12.70
N PRO A 16 -2.76 -16.44 -13.03
CA PRO A 16 -3.87 -17.40 -13.10
C PRO A 16 -4.62 -17.53 -11.78
N PHE A 17 -3.90 -17.56 -10.65
CA PHE A 17 -4.51 -17.61 -9.32
C PHE A 17 -5.41 -16.39 -9.06
N PHE A 18 -4.95 -15.17 -9.37
CA PHE A 18 -5.73 -13.95 -9.20
C PHE A 18 -7.00 -13.96 -10.03
N ILE A 19 -6.92 -14.41 -11.29
CA ILE A 19 -8.10 -14.54 -12.17
C ILE A 19 -9.12 -15.50 -11.56
N VAL A 20 -8.69 -16.69 -11.16
CA VAL A 20 -9.57 -17.69 -10.55
C VAL A 20 -10.18 -17.14 -9.25
N ALA A 21 -9.40 -16.52 -8.38
CA ALA A 21 -9.87 -15.95 -7.12
C ALA A 21 -10.91 -14.84 -7.32
N ILE A 22 -10.69 -13.92 -8.28
CA ILE A 22 -11.64 -12.88 -8.64
C ILE A 22 -12.96 -13.48 -9.15
N LEU A 23 -12.89 -14.51 -10.01
CA LEU A 23 -14.10 -15.18 -10.51
C LEU A 23 -14.85 -15.89 -9.38
N LEU A 24 -14.14 -16.53 -8.45
CA LEU A 24 -14.74 -17.17 -7.28
C LEU A 24 -15.41 -16.16 -6.34
N GLU A 25 -14.77 -15.01 -6.08
CA GLU A 25 -15.35 -13.93 -5.29
C GLU A 25 -16.61 -13.36 -5.97
N LEU A 26 -16.55 -13.14 -7.29
CA LEU A 26 -17.70 -12.67 -8.05
C LEU A 26 -18.89 -13.65 -7.96
N VAL A 27 -18.63 -14.95 -8.14
CA VAL A 27 -19.65 -16.00 -7.98
C VAL A 27 -20.20 -16.02 -6.55
N TRP A 28 -19.34 -15.91 -5.54
CA TRP A 28 -19.76 -15.85 -4.15
C TRP A 28 -20.70 -14.67 -3.88
N ILE A 29 -20.34 -13.46 -4.34
CA ILE A 29 -21.14 -12.24 -4.16
C ILE A 29 -22.50 -12.40 -4.84
N VAL A 30 -22.54 -12.92 -6.07
CA VAL A 30 -23.79 -13.12 -6.83
C VAL A 30 -24.68 -14.17 -6.14
N VAL A 31 -24.12 -15.28 -5.67
CA VAL A 31 -24.89 -16.38 -5.07
C VAL A 31 -25.35 -16.06 -3.65
N LYS A 32 -24.51 -15.40 -2.84
CA LYS A 32 -24.80 -15.12 -1.42
C LYS A 32 -25.42 -13.75 -1.18
N GLY A 33 -25.33 -12.83 -2.14
CA GLY A 33 -25.81 -11.45 -2.00
C GLY A 33 -25.06 -10.64 -0.94
N ARG A 34 -23.84 -11.05 -0.57
CA ARG A 34 -23.00 -10.41 0.47
C ARG A 34 -21.51 -10.55 0.13
N GLY A 35 -20.67 -9.74 0.76
CA GLY A 35 -19.20 -9.77 0.58
C GLY A 35 -18.68 -8.72 -0.40
N GLY A 36 -19.30 -7.53 -0.42
CA GLY A 36 -18.91 -6.42 -1.27
C GLY A 36 -19.68 -6.35 -2.59
N ARG A 37 -19.24 -5.45 -3.47
CA ARG A 37 -19.83 -5.25 -4.80
C ARG A 37 -18.74 -5.03 -5.84
N TYR A 38 -18.95 -5.58 -7.03
CA TYR A 38 -18.19 -5.26 -8.22
C TYR A 38 -18.92 -4.18 -9.01
N GLU A 39 -18.36 -2.98 -9.07
CA GLU A 39 -18.74 -2.00 -10.07
C GLU A 39 -17.87 -2.19 -11.30
N THR A 40 -18.47 -2.53 -12.44
CA THR A 40 -17.72 -2.96 -13.64
C THR A 40 -16.70 -1.93 -14.09
N ARG A 41 -17.06 -0.64 -14.04
CA ARG A 41 -16.15 0.43 -14.43
C ARG A 41 -14.96 0.54 -13.48
N ASP A 42 -15.21 0.39 -12.18
CA ASP A 42 -14.17 0.43 -11.15
C ASP A 42 -13.22 -0.76 -11.26
N ALA A 43 -13.76 -1.97 -11.43
CA ALA A 43 -12.98 -3.19 -11.63
C ALA A 43 -12.11 -3.11 -12.90
N LEU A 44 -12.66 -2.58 -14.01
CA LEU A 44 -11.90 -2.36 -15.23
C LEU A 44 -10.78 -1.33 -15.03
N THR A 45 -11.05 -0.22 -14.32
CA THR A 45 -10.00 0.74 -13.96
C THR A 45 -8.89 0.08 -13.16
N SER A 46 -9.23 -0.74 -12.16
CA SER A 46 -8.25 -1.48 -11.37
C SER A 46 -7.39 -2.42 -12.23
N LEU A 47 -7.98 -3.16 -13.17
CA LEU A 47 -7.25 -4.04 -14.09
C LEU A 47 -6.31 -3.26 -15.02
N ILE A 48 -6.76 -2.12 -15.57
CA ILE A 48 -5.92 -1.25 -16.41
C ILE A 48 -4.76 -0.66 -15.59
N MET A 49 -5.03 -0.23 -14.36
CA MET A 49 -3.99 0.26 -13.45
C MET A 49 -2.94 -0.84 -13.20
N GLY A 50 -3.37 -2.08 -12.93
CA GLY A 50 -2.47 -3.23 -12.75
C GLY A 50 -1.63 -3.54 -13.99
N ALA A 51 -2.24 -3.58 -15.18
CA ALA A 51 -1.52 -3.78 -16.43
C ALA A 51 -0.48 -2.68 -16.68
N GLY A 52 -0.82 -1.42 -16.40
CA GLY A 52 0.11 -0.30 -16.51
C GLY A 52 1.24 -0.34 -15.47
N ASN A 53 0.99 -0.89 -14.27
CA ASN A 53 2.04 -1.13 -13.28
C ASN A 53 3.08 -2.14 -13.78
N VAL A 54 2.63 -3.26 -14.37
CA VAL A 54 3.52 -4.25 -15.00
C VAL A 54 4.32 -3.61 -16.14
N ALA A 55 3.67 -2.85 -17.01
CA ALA A 55 4.36 -2.14 -18.10
C ALA A 55 5.40 -1.14 -17.57
N SER A 56 5.07 -0.36 -16.54
CA SER A 56 6.01 0.55 -15.88
C SER A 56 7.20 -0.20 -15.25
N GLY A 57 6.94 -1.35 -14.62
CA GLY A 57 7.98 -2.22 -14.08
C GLY A 57 8.94 -2.74 -15.15
N ILE A 58 8.45 -3.13 -16.33
CA ILE A 58 9.29 -3.54 -17.46
C ILE A 58 10.11 -2.35 -17.98
N LEU A 59 9.48 -1.19 -18.15
CA LEU A 59 10.12 -0.01 -18.72
C LEU A 59 11.16 0.64 -17.79
N LEU A 60 10.90 0.67 -16.49
CA LEU A 60 11.69 1.44 -15.51
C LEU A 60 12.38 0.57 -14.45
N GLY A 61 12.11 -0.74 -14.41
CA GLY A 61 12.66 -1.66 -13.41
C GLY A 61 14.19 -1.71 -13.42
N PHE A 62 14.81 -1.44 -14.57
CA PHE A 62 16.27 -1.36 -14.71
C PHE A 62 16.90 -0.30 -13.80
N ILE A 63 16.17 0.76 -13.42
CA ILE A 63 16.66 1.82 -12.52
C ILE A 63 16.88 1.25 -11.12
N ALA A 64 15.85 0.61 -10.56
CA ALA A 64 15.94 -0.02 -9.24
C ALA A 64 16.95 -1.17 -9.25
N TRP A 65 16.94 -2.00 -10.31
CA TRP A 65 17.90 -3.08 -10.49
C TRP A 65 19.35 -2.57 -10.52
N GLY A 66 19.64 -1.56 -11.34
CA GLY A 66 20.96 -0.94 -11.43
C GLY A 66 21.41 -0.38 -10.09
N PHE A 67 20.53 0.34 -9.39
CA PHE A 67 20.81 0.83 -8.04
C PHE A 67 21.15 -0.30 -7.06
N PHE A 68 20.38 -1.38 -7.03
CA PHE A 68 20.67 -2.51 -6.15
C PHE A 68 21.95 -3.26 -6.53
N MET A 69 22.24 -3.41 -7.83
CA MET A 69 23.49 -4.04 -8.27
C MET A 69 24.72 -3.20 -7.91
N LEU A 70 24.62 -1.87 -7.93
CA LEU A 70 25.69 -0.99 -7.44
C LEU A 70 25.95 -1.23 -5.94
N LEU A 71 24.88 -1.31 -5.13
CA LEU A 71 25.00 -1.64 -3.70
C LEU A 71 25.58 -3.05 -3.48
N TRP A 72 25.19 -4.01 -4.32
CA TRP A 72 25.69 -5.38 -4.25
C TRP A 72 27.18 -5.48 -4.59
N GLN A 73 27.68 -4.66 -5.52
CA GLN A 73 29.11 -4.64 -5.87
C GLN A 73 30.00 -4.05 -4.76
N ILE A 74 29.46 -3.18 -3.91
CA ILE A 74 30.22 -2.52 -2.84
C ILE A 74 30.08 -3.19 -1.48
N THR A 75 29.06 -4.04 -1.28
CA THR A 75 28.89 -4.74 0.00
C THR A 75 29.96 -5.84 0.13
N PRO A 76 30.66 -5.93 1.28
CA PRO A 76 31.56 -7.03 1.56
C PRO A 76 30.81 -8.29 2.04
N LEU A 77 29.49 -8.20 2.23
CA LEU A 77 28.65 -9.26 2.80
C LEU A 77 27.95 -10.05 1.71
N ASP A 78 27.93 -11.37 1.86
CA ASP A 78 27.10 -12.29 1.09
C ASP A 78 26.55 -13.36 2.05
N LEU A 79 25.24 -13.33 2.30
CA LEU A 79 24.58 -14.29 3.19
C LEU A 79 24.29 -15.62 2.49
N GLY A 80 24.53 -15.73 1.19
CA GLY A 80 24.21 -16.89 0.37
C GLY A 80 22.69 -17.04 0.12
N THR A 81 22.27 -18.24 -0.25
CA THR A 81 20.90 -18.50 -0.74
C THR A 81 20.18 -19.65 -0.06
N SER A 82 20.61 -20.03 1.15
CA SER A 82 19.91 -21.03 1.94
C SER A 82 18.45 -20.62 2.20
N VAL A 83 17.56 -21.60 2.37
CA VAL A 83 16.13 -21.33 2.65
C VAL A 83 15.93 -20.42 3.86
N TRP A 84 16.78 -20.54 4.89
CA TRP A 84 16.72 -19.70 6.08
C TRP A 84 17.07 -18.24 5.79
N VAL A 85 18.00 -17.99 4.86
CA VAL A 85 18.35 -16.64 4.41
C VAL A 85 17.19 -16.05 3.60
N VAL A 86 16.52 -16.85 2.76
CA VAL A 86 15.31 -16.41 2.04
C VAL A 86 14.18 -16.06 3.02
N VAL A 87 13.95 -16.88 4.04
CA VAL A 87 12.94 -16.61 5.08
C VAL A 87 13.27 -15.33 5.85
N LEU A 88 14.53 -15.16 6.26
CA LEU A 88 14.97 -13.93 6.92
C LEU A 88 14.80 -12.71 6.02
N CYS A 89 15.18 -12.82 4.74
CA CYS A 89 14.99 -11.78 3.75
C CYS A 89 13.51 -11.39 3.60
N PHE A 90 12.62 -12.38 3.56
CA PHE A 90 11.17 -12.16 3.47
C PHE A 90 10.61 -11.40 4.68
N VAL A 91 10.98 -11.81 5.90
CA VAL A 91 10.56 -11.12 7.13
C VAL A 91 11.07 -9.67 7.16
N LEU A 92 12.32 -9.44 6.77
CA LEU A 92 12.91 -8.11 6.74
C LEU A 92 12.37 -7.24 5.59
N ASP A 93 12.06 -7.80 4.42
CA ASP A 93 11.40 -7.07 3.33
C ASP A 93 9.96 -6.72 3.71
N ASP A 94 9.25 -7.54 4.48
CA ASP A 94 7.93 -7.19 5.03
C ASP A 94 8.00 -6.05 6.05
N LEU A 95 8.99 -6.04 6.94
CA LEU A 95 9.26 -4.90 7.83
C LEU A 95 9.59 -3.63 7.03
N ARG A 96 10.40 -3.75 5.98
CA ARG A 96 10.69 -2.64 5.06
C ARG A 96 9.42 -2.19 4.32
N TYR A 97 8.53 -3.11 3.95
CA TYR A 97 7.26 -2.80 3.31
C TYR A 97 6.40 -1.94 4.23
N TYR A 98 6.27 -2.32 5.52
CA TYR A 98 5.57 -1.53 6.53
C TYR A 98 6.01 -0.06 6.52
N TRP A 99 7.31 0.21 6.48
CA TRP A 99 7.83 1.58 6.43
C TRP A 99 7.50 2.32 5.14
N VAL A 100 7.67 1.68 3.98
CA VAL A 100 7.32 2.29 2.70
C VAL A 100 5.82 2.58 2.62
N HIS A 101 5.00 1.67 3.15
CA HIS A 101 3.57 1.84 3.19
C HIS A 101 3.18 3.00 4.12
N ARG A 102 3.77 3.07 5.32
CA ARG A 102 3.59 4.21 6.24
C ARG A 102 4.04 5.53 5.62
N PHE A 103 5.18 5.58 4.92
CA PHE A 103 5.59 6.78 4.19
C PHE A 103 4.60 7.13 3.09
N GLY A 104 4.02 6.14 2.43
CA GLY A 104 2.92 6.29 1.47
C GLY A 104 1.74 7.06 2.04
N HIS A 105 1.41 6.91 3.32
CA HIS A 105 0.30 7.64 3.95
C HIS A 105 0.72 8.94 4.65
N ARG A 106 2.00 9.07 5.03
CA ARG A 106 2.49 10.19 5.86
C ARG A 106 3.33 11.23 5.12
N ILE A 107 3.70 10.97 3.86
CA ILE A 107 4.47 11.86 3.00
C ILE A 107 3.74 12.00 1.67
N ARG A 108 3.23 13.21 1.37
CA ARG A 108 2.38 13.46 0.20
C ARG A 108 3.02 13.05 -1.14
N TRP A 109 4.33 13.19 -1.29
CA TRP A 109 5.07 12.73 -2.47
C TRP A 109 4.96 11.21 -2.68
N VAL A 110 5.06 10.42 -1.61
CA VAL A 110 4.93 8.96 -1.70
C VAL A 110 3.46 8.58 -1.84
N TRP A 111 2.55 9.30 -1.17
CA TRP A 111 1.10 9.20 -1.33
C TRP A 111 0.65 9.38 -2.77
N ALA A 112 1.28 10.26 -3.56
CA ALA A 112 0.93 10.44 -4.97
C ALA A 112 1.05 9.14 -5.80
N SER A 113 1.89 8.22 -5.35
CA SER A 113 2.05 6.89 -5.94
C SER A 113 1.26 5.79 -5.21
N HIS A 114 0.41 6.13 -4.26
CA HIS A 114 -0.32 5.15 -3.45
C HIS A 114 -1.82 5.46 -3.34
N VAL A 115 -2.21 6.74 -3.43
CA VAL A 115 -3.60 7.23 -3.48
C VAL A 115 -4.46 6.50 -4.52
N ASN A 116 -3.86 6.09 -5.64
CA ASN A 116 -4.57 5.32 -6.66
C ASN A 116 -5.13 4.02 -6.07
N HIS A 117 -4.37 3.29 -5.28
CA HIS A 117 -4.80 2.06 -4.61
C HIS A 117 -6.03 2.28 -3.71
N HIS A 118 -6.06 3.37 -2.95
CA HIS A 118 -7.16 3.73 -2.05
C HIS A 118 -8.35 4.42 -2.74
N SER A 119 -8.23 4.75 -4.03
CA SER A 119 -9.26 5.54 -4.71
C SER A 119 -10.57 4.79 -5.03
N SER A 120 -10.57 3.46 -4.90
CA SER A 120 -11.80 2.68 -5.11
C SER A 120 -12.75 2.81 -3.93
N GLN A 121 -14.03 3.03 -4.24
CA GLN A 121 -15.12 3.00 -3.25
C GLN A 121 -15.76 1.60 -3.11
N HIS A 122 -15.21 0.61 -3.82
CA HIS A 122 -15.71 -0.77 -3.84
C HIS A 122 -14.57 -1.72 -3.45
N TYR A 123 -14.67 -2.35 -2.29
CA TYR A 123 -13.58 -3.17 -1.77
C TYR A 123 -13.75 -4.65 -2.15
N ASN A 124 -12.95 -5.09 -3.11
CA ASN A 124 -12.94 -6.46 -3.63
C ASN A 124 -11.55 -6.81 -4.19
N LEU A 125 -11.33 -8.03 -4.66
CA LEU A 125 -10.01 -8.52 -5.06
C LEU A 125 -9.39 -7.73 -6.22
N THR A 126 -10.19 -7.03 -7.03
CA THR A 126 -9.62 -6.17 -8.08
C THR A 126 -8.95 -4.93 -7.51
N THR A 127 -9.34 -4.45 -6.32
CA THR A 127 -8.71 -3.30 -5.66
C THR A 127 -7.22 -3.55 -5.39
N ALA A 128 -6.84 -4.80 -5.11
CA ALA A 128 -5.43 -5.21 -5.00
C ALA A 128 -4.61 -4.89 -6.26
N LEU A 129 -5.25 -4.96 -7.43
CA LEU A 129 -4.61 -4.74 -8.73
C LEU A 129 -4.51 -3.27 -9.12
N ARG A 130 -5.11 -2.36 -8.34
CA ARG A 130 -5.05 -0.91 -8.59
C ARG A 130 -3.69 -0.32 -8.19
N GLN A 131 -2.64 -0.77 -8.87
CA GLN A 131 -1.26 -0.41 -8.59
C GLN A 131 -0.82 0.80 -9.40
N THR A 132 0.08 1.59 -8.81
CA THR A 132 0.63 2.81 -9.39
C THR A 132 1.51 2.57 -10.62
N TRP A 133 1.60 3.55 -11.52
CA TRP A 133 2.55 3.54 -12.63
C TRP A 133 3.83 4.33 -12.32
N THR A 134 3.83 5.09 -11.23
CA THR A 134 4.87 6.09 -10.92
C THR A 134 5.76 5.68 -9.75
N GLY A 135 5.72 4.42 -9.33
CA GLY A 135 6.41 3.92 -8.13
C GLY A 135 7.91 4.26 -8.10
N THR A 136 8.58 4.18 -9.25
CA THR A 136 10.02 4.52 -9.40
C THR A 136 10.34 5.95 -8.97
N PHE A 137 9.44 6.91 -9.20
CA PHE A 137 9.66 8.34 -8.91
C PHE A 137 9.42 8.71 -7.44
N THR A 138 8.95 7.76 -6.61
CA THR A 138 8.89 7.95 -5.15
C THR A 138 10.27 7.87 -4.50
N PHE A 139 11.24 7.29 -5.20
CA PHE A 139 12.57 6.97 -4.68
C PHE A 139 12.59 6.02 -3.47
N MET A 140 11.49 5.29 -3.21
CA MET A 140 11.40 4.34 -2.09
C MET A 140 12.23 3.06 -2.29
N MET A 141 12.93 2.90 -3.42
CA MET A 141 13.95 1.85 -3.56
C MET A 141 15.13 2.07 -2.60
N ILE A 142 15.40 3.31 -2.16
CA ILE A 142 16.42 3.59 -1.12
C ILE A 142 16.10 2.90 0.20
N VAL A 143 14.81 2.77 0.56
CA VAL A 143 14.40 2.08 1.79
C VAL A 143 14.70 0.56 1.72
N ARG A 144 14.91 0.01 0.52
CA ARG A 144 15.36 -1.37 0.31
C ARG A 144 16.88 -1.54 0.39
N ALA A 145 17.65 -0.46 0.25
CA ALA A 145 19.11 -0.48 0.23
C ALA A 145 19.74 -1.23 1.42
N PRO A 146 19.23 -1.10 2.67
CA PRO A 146 19.80 -1.81 3.80
C PRO A 146 19.82 -3.34 3.63
N LEU A 147 18.82 -3.93 2.97
CA LEU A 147 18.80 -5.37 2.73
C LEU A 147 19.97 -5.80 1.82
N ILE A 148 20.24 -5.04 0.76
CA ILE A 148 21.35 -5.34 -0.15
C ILE A 148 22.68 -5.20 0.58
N LEU A 149 22.85 -4.12 1.35
CA LEU A 149 24.06 -3.86 2.11
C LEU A 149 24.30 -4.87 3.24
N LEU A 150 23.25 -5.52 3.75
CA LEU A 150 23.35 -6.62 4.72
C LEU A 150 23.77 -7.96 4.07
N GLY A 151 23.92 -8.03 2.75
CA GLY A 151 24.37 -9.22 2.04
C GLY A 151 23.26 -10.09 1.47
N PHE A 152 22.03 -9.56 1.34
CA PHE A 152 20.98 -10.22 0.55
C PHE A 152 21.14 -9.88 -0.92
N HIS A 153 21.27 -10.90 -1.78
CA HIS A 153 21.39 -10.71 -3.22
C HIS A 153 20.17 -9.96 -3.79
N PRO A 154 20.32 -8.96 -4.69
CA PRO A 154 19.20 -8.18 -5.24
C PRO A 154 18.05 -9.01 -5.80
N ALA A 155 18.33 -10.10 -6.51
CA ALA A 155 17.30 -11.00 -7.03
C ALA A 155 16.47 -11.66 -5.91
N MET A 156 17.08 -12.02 -4.78
CA MET A 156 16.37 -12.59 -3.62
C MET A 156 15.43 -11.56 -3.01
N VAL A 157 15.89 -10.32 -2.86
CA VAL A 157 15.08 -9.24 -2.28
C VAL A 157 13.89 -8.90 -3.17
N LEU A 158 14.07 -8.87 -4.50
CA LEU A 158 12.96 -8.67 -5.44
C LEU A 158 11.98 -9.86 -5.43
N PHE A 159 12.49 -11.09 -5.34
CA PHE A 159 11.67 -12.30 -5.19
C PHE A 159 10.82 -12.25 -3.91
N CYS A 160 11.42 -11.91 -2.76
CA CYS A 160 10.71 -11.77 -1.49
C CYS A 160 9.65 -10.66 -1.56
N GLY A 161 9.96 -9.53 -2.22
CA GLY A 161 9.00 -8.47 -2.47
C GLY A 161 7.82 -8.92 -3.34
N GLY A 162 8.06 -9.80 -4.32
CA GLY A 162 7.00 -10.42 -5.13
C GLY A 162 6.09 -11.31 -4.28
N LEU A 163 6.67 -12.18 -3.43
CA LEU A 163 5.89 -13.01 -2.50
C LEU A 163 5.05 -12.16 -1.54
N ASN A 164 5.60 -11.04 -1.07
CA ASN A 164 4.92 -10.11 -0.20
C ASN A 164 3.66 -9.52 -0.87
N LEU A 165 3.79 -9.04 -2.11
CA LEU A 165 2.66 -8.51 -2.87
C LEU A 165 1.61 -9.57 -3.21
N ILE A 166 2.03 -10.81 -3.48
CA ILE A 166 1.11 -11.93 -3.73
C ILE A 166 0.29 -12.24 -2.47
N TYR A 167 0.90 -12.22 -1.29
CA TYR A 167 0.17 -12.37 -0.04
C TYR A 167 -0.87 -11.25 0.12
N GLN A 168 -0.50 -10.01 -0.18
CA GLN A 168 -1.42 -8.88 -0.02
C GLN A 168 -2.62 -8.91 -0.96
N PHE A 169 -2.61 -9.70 -2.04
CA PHE A 169 -3.76 -9.81 -2.94
C PHE A 169 -5.03 -10.31 -2.21
N TRP A 170 -4.94 -11.45 -1.51
CA TRP A 170 -6.14 -12.15 -1.01
C TRP A 170 -6.82 -11.43 0.17
N ILE A 171 -6.12 -10.50 0.83
CA ILE A 171 -6.68 -9.71 1.93
C ILE A 171 -7.59 -8.57 1.44
N HIS A 172 -7.71 -8.34 0.12
CA HIS A 172 -8.62 -7.34 -0.45
C HIS A 172 -10.02 -7.92 -0.69
N THR A 173 -10.75 -8.22 0.38
CA THR A 173 -12.09 -8.78 0.25
C THR A 173 -12.99 -8.40 1.43
N GLU A 174 -14.28 -8.22 1.14
CA GLU A 174 -15.34 -8.16 2.14
C GLU A 174 -15.99 -9.54 2.38
N ALA A 175 -15.66 -10.57 1.59
CA ALA A 175 -16.28 -11.89 1.68
C ALA A 175 -15.85 -12.67 2.94
N ILE A 176 -14.65 -12.39 3.45
CA ILE A 176 -14.12 -12.97 4.68
C ILE A 176 -14.22 -11.92 5.77
N HIS A 177 -15.09 -12.13 6.76
CA HIS A 177 -15.24 -11.19 7.88
C HIS A 177 -14.00 -11.22 8.79
N LYS A 178 -13.93 -12.11 9.80
CA LYS A 178 -12.75 -12.26 10.67
C LYS A 178 -12.16 -13.66 10.57
N LEU A 179 -10.87 -13.76 10.81
CA LEU A 179 -10.14 -15.02 10.94
C LEU A 179 -9.94 -15.37 12.43
N PRO A 180 -9.54 -16.61 12.76
CA PRO A 180 -9.27 -16.98 14.15
C PRO A 180 -8.28 -16.04 14.81
N ARG A 181 -8.51 -15.71 16.09
CA ARG A 181 -7.73 -14.71 16.85
C ARG A 181 -6.22 -14.96 16.83
N TRP A 182 -5.79 -16.21 16.84
CA TRP A 182 -4.36 -16.55 16.77
C TRP A 182 -3.75 -16.15 15.42
N PHE A 183 -4.49 -16.28 14.32
CA PHE A 183 -4.03 -15.88 12.99
C PHE A 183 -3.99 -14.36 12.88
N GLU A 184 -5.05 -13.67 13.30
CA GLU A 184 -5.11 -12.20 13.37
C GLU A 184 -4.12 -11.59 14.38
N SER A 185 -3.57 -12.41 15.28
CA SER A 185 -2.53 -11.94 16.19
C SER A 185 -1.20 -11.69 15.46
N ILE A 186 -0.93 -12.43 14.38
CA ILE A 186 0.37 -12.49 13.69
C ILE A 186 0.29 -11.96 12.25
N MET A 187 -0.77 -12.32 11.54
CA MET A 187 -0.91 -12.10 10.10
C MET A 187 -1.83 -10.91 9.80
N ASN A 188 -1.53 -10.18 8.74
CA ASN A 188 -2.45 -9.22 8.15
C ASN A 188 -3.60 -9.98 7.48
N THR A 189 -4.84 -9.55 7.69
CA THR A 189 -6.06 -10.28 7.29
C THR A 189 -7.01 -9.35 6.56
N PRO A 190 -8.07 -9.89 5.91
CA PRO A 190 -9.09 -9.05 5.29
C PRO A 190 -9.69 -8.02 6.25
N SER A 191 -9.91 -8.35 7.53
CA SER A 191 -10.43 -7.41 8.53
C SER A 191 -9.47 -6.23 8.78
N HIS A 192 -8.19 -6.52 8.98
CA HIS A 192 -7.18 -5.49 9.21
C HIS A 192 -6.99 -4.60 7.98
N HIS A 193 -7.01 -5.18 6.78
CA HIS A 193 -6.77 -4.45 5.54
C HIS A 193 -8.01 -3.67 5.07
N ARG A 194 -9.23 -4.12 5.39
CA ARG A 194 -10.43 -3.28 5.23
C ARG A 194 -10.30 -1.99 6.03
N VAL A 195 -9.92 -2.09 7.31
CA VAL A 195 -9.65 -0.91 8.15
C VAL A 195 -8.62 0.00 7.50
N HIS A 196 -7.51 -0.55 7.00
CA HIS A 196 -6.50 0.24 6.31
C HIS A 196 -7.05 1.05 5.12
N HIS A 197 -7.98 0.47 4.36
CA HIS A 197 -8.65 1.14 3.25
C HIS A 197 -9.82 2.04 3.66
N GLY A 198 -10.15 2.09 4.95
CA GLY A 198 -11.23 2.89 5.50
C GLY A 198 -10.90 4.37 5.50
N ARG A 199 -11.89 5.20 5.17
CA ARG A 199 -11.82 6.66 5.28
C ARG A 199 -12.59 7.22 6.49
N ASN A 200 -13.19 6.35 7.32
CA ASN A 200 -13.72 6.74 8.62
C ASN A 200 -12.61 7.41 9.44
N ALA A 201 -12.97 8.39 10.27
CA ALA A 201 -11.97 9.15 11.03
C ALA A 201 -11.02 8.23 11.83
N ARG A 202 -11.51 7.20 12.51
CA ARG A 202 -10.64 6.28 13.29
C ARG A 202 -9.69 5.45 12.44
N TYR A 203 -10.08 5.16 11.19
CA TYR A 203 -9.38 4.25 10.28
C TYR A 203 -8.35 4.96 9.39
N LEU A 204 -8.31 6.29 9.40
CA LEU A 204 -7.26 7.04 8.69
C LEU A 204 -5.87 6.72 9.26
N ASP A 205 -4.89 6.56 8.38
CA ASP A 205 -3.46 6.43 8.72
C ASP A 205 -3.16 5.32 9.75
N CYS A 206 -3.71 4.11 9.56
CA CYS A 206 -3.45 2.94 10.40
C CYS A 206 -3.26 1.65 9.59
N ASN A 207 -2.80 0.57 10.25
CA ASN A 207 -2.65 -0.77 9.67
C ASN A 207 -1.79 -0.84 8.38
N TYR A 208 -0.51 -0.48 8.46
CA TYR A 208 0.41 -0.41 7.30
C TYR A 208 1.09 -1.74 6.93
N ALA A 209 0.99 -2.78 7.74
CA ALA A 209 1.69 -4.04 7.50
C ALA A 209 1.26 -4.69 6.17
N GLY A 210 2.20 -5.34 5.48
CA GLY A 210 1.89 -6.13 4.29
C GLY A 210 1.38 -7.52 4.68
N VAL A 211 2.28 -8.32 5.26
CA VAL A 211 2.05 -9.72 5.61
C VAL A 211 1.86 -9.91 7.10
N PHE A 212 2.73 -9.35 7.95
CA PHE A 212 2.69 -9.56 9.39
C PHE A 212 2.14 -8.33 10.12
N ILE A 213 0.92 -8.42 10.66
CA ILE A 213 0.28 -7.34 11.44
C ILE A 213 1.04 -6.99 12.73
N ILE A 214 2.02 -7.82 13.11
CA ILE A 214 2.92 -7.58 14.24
C ILE A 214 3.60 -6.21 14.12
N TRP A 215 3.95 -5.75 12.92
CA TRP A 215 4.60 -4.45 12.74
C TRP A 215 3.71 -3.30 13.22
N ASP A 216 2.43 -3.31 12.86
CA ASP A 216 1.49 -2.28 13.34
C ASP A 216 1.32 -2.31 14.86
N LYS A 217 1.28 -3.49 15.46
CA LYS A 217 1.17 -3.63 16.92
C LYS A 217 2.43 -3.14 17.62
N MET A 218 3.60 -3.45 17.06
CA MET A 218 4.90 -3.03 17.61
C MET A 218 5.11 -1.52 17.49
N PHE A 219 4.66 -0.90 16.40
CA PHE A 219 4.84 0.53 16.14
C PHE A 219 3.62 1.40 16.51
N GLY A 220 2.60 0.82 17.15
CA GLY A 220 1.44 1.54 17.68
C GLY A 220 0.48 2.09 16.61
N THR A 221 0.38 1.44 15.46
CA THR A 221 -0.48 1.85 14.34
C THR A 221 -1.62 0.86 14.08
N PHE A 222 -1.76 -0.16 14.94
CA PHE A 222 -2.82 -1.16 14.83
C PHE A 222 -4.18 -0.63 15.29
N VAL A 223 -5.19 -0.76 14.42
CA VAL A 223 -6.60 -0.50 14.72
C VAL A 223 -7.44 -1.70 14.26
N PRO A 224 -8.17 -2.39 15.15
CA PRO A 224 -9.08 -3.46 14.76
C PRO A 224 -10.35 -2.91 14.11
N GLU A 225 -10.96 -3.72 13.23
CA GLU A 225 -12.28 -3.43 12.65
C GLU A 225 -13.35 -3.48 13.75
N GLN A 226 -14.13 -2.41 13.85
CA GLN A 226 -15.22 -2.29 14.81
C GLN A 226 -16.51 -2.85 14.19
N ASP A 227 -17.26 -3.63 14.96
CA ASP A 227 -18.50 -4.27 14.48
C ASP A 227 -19.68 -3.27 14.41
N ASP A 228 -19.60 -2.17 15.15
CA ASP A 228 -20.58 -1.08 15.21
C ASP A 228 -20.30 0.06 14.22
N GLU A 229 -19.11 0.09 13.59
CA GLU A 229 -18.74 1.09 12.59
C GLU A 229 -18.32 0.41 11.28
N LYS A 230 -19.24 0.37 10.32
CA LYS A 230 -18.95 -0.12 8.97
C LYS A 230 -17.84 0.71 8.34
N VAL A 231 -16.87 0.02 7.75
CA VAL A 231 -15.81 0.65 6.96
C VAL A 231 -16.41 1.34 5.72
N ASP A 232 -16.16 2.64 5.59
CA ASP A 232 -16.43 3.43 4.40
C ASP A 232 -15.15 3.55 3.56
N TYR A 233 -15.22 3.27 2.26
CA TYR A 233 -14.06 3.15 1.39
C TYR A 233 -13.89 4.36 0.46
N GLY A 234 -12.69 4.49 -0.08
CA GLY A 234 -12.32 5.54 -1.01
C GLY A 234 -11.42 6.58 -0.35
N LEU A 235 -11.36 7.75 -0.97
CA LEU A 235 -10.60 8.87 -0.43
C LEU A 235 -11.50 9.72 0.46
N VAL A 236 -10.88 10.47 1.38
CA VAL A 236 -11.54 11.57 2.11
C VAL A 236 -12.25 12.50 1.11
N HIS A 237 -11.58 12.79 -0.02
CA HIS A 237 -12.17 13.48 -1.17
C HIS A 237 -12.11 12.60 -2.42
N ASN A 238 -13.22 11.94 -2.74
CA ASN A 238 -13.31 11.02 -3.87
C ASN A 238 -13.09 11.70 -5.24
N LEU A 239 -12.40 11.01 -6.14
CA LEU A 239 -12.09 11.51 -7.49
C LEU A 239 -13.29 11.64 -8.42
N GLY A 240 -14.34 10.84 -8.19
CA GLY A 240 -15.54 10.81 -9.02
C GLY A 240 -15.30 10.40 -10.48
N THR A 241 -14.26 9.61 -10.76
CA THR A 241 -13.89 9.21 -12.12
C THR A 241 -13.30 7.81 -12.19
N PHE A 242 -13.50 7.15 -13.33
CA PHE A 242 -12.92 5.85 -13.68
C PHE A 242 -11.80 5.97 -14.72
N ASN A 243 -11.38 7.19 -15.08
CA ASN A 243 -10.30 7.41 -16.04
C ASN A 243 -8.94 7.04 -15.43
N PRO A 244 -8.23 6.00 -15.93
CA PRO A 244 -6.97 5.53 -15.36
C PRO A 244 -5.88 6.60 -15.34
N LEU A 245 -5.82 7.49 -16.34
CA LEU A 245 -4.83 8.59 -16.37
C LEU A 245 -5.05 9.55 -15.21
N ARG A 246 -6.31 9.90 -14.91
CA ARG A 246 -6.63 10.78 -13.79
C ARG A 246 -6.37 10.08 -12.46
N VAL A 247 -6.73 8.81 -12.35
CA VAL A 247 -6.41 7.98 -11.16
C VAL A 247 -4.90 7.96 -10.90
N ALA A 248 -4.08 7.76 -11.94
CA ALA A 248 -2.63 7.68 -11.83
C ALA A 248 -1.95 9.03 -11.52
N PHE A 249 -2.42 10.14 -12.10
CA PHE A 249 -1.66 11.40 -12.11
C PHE A 249 -2.29 12.58 -11.35
N HIS A 250 -3.53 12.48 -10.85
CA HIS A 250 -4.19 13.63 -10.21
C HIS A 250 -3.40 14.20 -9.02
N GLU A 251 -2.86 13.35 -8.16
CA GLU A 251 -2.18 13.79 -6.94
C GLU A 251 -0.81 14.40 -7.25
N TRP A 252 -0.08 13.84 -8.22
CA TRP A 252 1.13 14.46 -8.77
C TRP A 252 0.85 15.87 -9.27
N ILE A 253 -0.19 16.04 -10.10
CA ILE A 253 -0.61 17.35 -10.60
C ILE A 253 -1.01 18.27 -9.43
N GLY A 254 -1.71 17.73 -8.42
CA GLY A 254 -2.11 18.46 -7.21
C GLY A 254 -0.91 19.02 -6.44
N ILE A 255 0.11 18.20 -6.21
CA ILE A 255 1.36 18.61 -5.54
C ILE A 255 2.00 19.78 -6.31
N PHE A 256 2.24 19.63 -7.62
CA PHE A 256 2.90 20.68 -8.39
C PHE A 256 2.09 21.97 -8.48
N LYS A 257 0.76 21.88 -8.58
CA LYS A 257 -0.13 23.04 -8.52
C LYS A 257 0.01 23.76 -7.18
N ASP A 258 -0.06 23.03 -6.07
CA ASP A 258 0.05 23.62 -4.74
C ASP A 258 1.44 24.25 -4.51
N MET A 259 2.50 23.58 -4.96
CA MET A 259 3.87 24.10 -4.92
C MET A 259 4.07 25.35 -5.78
N SER A 260 3.23 25.58 -6.79
CA SER A 260 3.34 26.70 -7.74
C SER A 260 2.56 27.95 -7.33
N GLN A 261 1.76 27.90 -6.26
CA GLN A 261 0.95 29.03 -5.83
C GLN A 261 1.79 30.30 -5.55
N SER A 262 1.23 31.47 -5.82
CA SER A 262 1.85 32.76 -5.51
C SER A 262 1.87 33.01 -4.00
N GLY A 263 2.87 33.74 -3.50
CA GLY A 263 2.93 34.13 -2.08
C GLY A 263 3.55 33.10 -1.13
N LEU A 264 3.87 31.89 -1.60
CA LEU A 264 4.52 30.86 -0.79
C LEU A 264 6.03 31.09 -0.64
N THR A 265 6.51 30.92 0.59
CA THR A 265 7.94 30.74 0.90
C THR A 265 8.46 29.42 0.32
N LEU A 266 9.78 29.30 0.17
CA LEU A 266 10.42 28.06 -0.29
C LEU A 266 10.07 26.87 0.61
N ARG A 267 9.99 27.10 1.92
CA ARG A 267 9.63 26.07 2.90
C ARG A 267 8.21 25.57 2.67
N GLU A 268 7.24 26.46 2.50
CA GLU A 268 5.83 26.06 2.27
C GLU A 268 5.67 25.29 0.95
N ARG A 269 6.41 25.68 -0.09
CA ARG A 269 6.44 24.93 -1.35
C ARG A 269 6.95 23.50 -1.10
N LEU A 270 8.05 23.32 -0.39
CA LEU A 270 8.57 21.99 -0.10
C LEU A 270 7.61 21.18 0.78
N MET A 271 6.94 21.81 1.75
CA MET A 271 5.97 21.14 2.61
C MET A 271 4.79 20.53 1.84
N TYR A 272 4.38 21.12 0.71
CA TYR A 272 3.36 20.50 -0.14
C TYR A 272 3.78 19.15 -0.78
N ALA A 273 5.07 18.82 -0.79
CA ALA A 273 5.56 17.50 -1.20
C ALA A 273 5.87 16.58 -0.01
N VAL A 274 6.45 17.12 1.08
CA VAL A 274 6.99 16.29 2.17
C VAL A 274 6.09 16.16 3.40
N ALA A 275 5.14 17.08 3.59
CA ALA A 275 4.19 17.01 4.70
C ALA A 275 3.13 15.91 4.46
N PRO A 276 2.39 15.52 5.50
CA PRO A 276 1.27 14.59 5.35
C PRO A 276 0.23 15.09 4.33
N PRO A 277 -0.46 14.17 3.63
CA PRO A 277 -1.63 14.51 2.83
C PRO A 277 -2.62 15.37 3.64
N GLY A 278 -3.20 16.38 3.00
CA GLY A 278 -4.09 17.34 3.65
C GLY A 278 -3.40 18.57 4.25
N TRP A 279 -2.06 18.59 4.39
CA TRP A 279 -1.37 19.80 4.83
C TRP A 279 -1.59 20.98 3.87
N SER A 280 -1.79 22.17 4.43
CA SER A 280 -1.95 23.42 3.70
C SER A 280 -1.36 24.59 4.49
N HIS A 281 -0.76 25.56 3.80
CA HIS A 281 -0.13 26.73 4.45
C HIS A 281 -1.14 27.66 5.15
N ASP A 282 -2.38 27.66 4.68
CA ASP A 282 -3.49 28.51 5.13
C ASP A 282 -4.52 27.76 5.98
N GLN A 283 -4.27 26.48 6.30
CA GLN A 283 -5.18 25.61 7.06
C GLN A 283 -6.55 25.39 6.37
N SER A 284 -6.63 25.58 5.05
CA SER A 284 -7.85 25.32 4.26
C SER A 284 -8.18 23.84 4.09
N ARG A 285 -7.25 22.95 4.44
CA ARG A 285 -7.36 21.49 4.32
C ARG A 285 -6.91 20.83 5.62
N GLU A 286 -7.44 19.64 5.87
CA GLU A 286 -7.17 18.87 7.08
C GLU A 286 -6.34 17.62 6.76
N THR A 287 -5.32 17.35 7.57
CA THR A 287 -4.62 16.07 7.60
C THR A 287 -5.47 15.01 8.32
N SER A 288 -5.12 13.73 8.16
CA SER A 288 -5.74 12.62 8.90
C SER A 288 -5.78 12.86 10.42
N ASP A 289 -4.69 13.41 10.99
CA ASP A 289 -4.61 13.70 12.43
C ASP A 289 -5.58 14.83 12.83
N GLN A 290 -5.76 15.85 11.98
CA GLN A 290 -6.72 16.94 12.20
C GLN A 290 -8.16 16.45 12.09
N ILE A 291 -8.46 15.59 11.11
CA ILE A 291 -9.78 14.96 10.95
C ILE A 291 -10.12 14.14 12.20
N LYS A 292 -9.17 13.35 12.73
CA LYS A 292 -9.34 12.60 13.97
C LYS A 292 -9.59 13.51 15.17
N ALA A 293 -8.83 14.59 15.30
CA ALA A 293 -9.00 15.55 16.38
C ALA A 293 -10.37 16.26 16.30
N SER A 294 -10.79 16.63 15.10
CA SER A 294 -12.11 17.23 14.83
C SER A 294 -13.24 16.27 15.19
N HIS A 295 -13.12 14.99 14.83
CA HIS A 295 -14.06 13.94 15.25
C HIS A 295 -14.18 13.89 16.77
N LEU A 296 -13.06 13.80 17.49
CA LEU A 296 -13.04 13.75 18.96
C LEU A 296 -13.56 15.01 19.66
N ALA A 297 -13.55 16.15 18.98
CA ALA A 297 -14.16 17.38 19.51
C ALA A 297 -15.70 17.32 19.48
N HIS A 298 -16.27 16.63 18.48
CA HIS A 298 -17.71 16.42 18.35
C HIS A 298 -18.20 15.15 19.06
N HIS A 299 -17.32 14.15 19.20
CA HIS A 299 -17.58 12.82 19.78
C HIS A 299 -16.58 12.49 20.89
N PRO A 300 -16.58 13.22 22.03
CA PRO A 300 -15.63 13.01 23.11
C PRO A 300 -15.71 11.61 23.74
N GLU A 301 -16.85 10.92 23.61
CA GLU A 301 -17.07 9.53 24.03
C GLU A 301 -16.15 8.52 23.34
N ASP A 302 -15.66 8.83 22.13
CA ASP A 302 -14.78 7.95 21.36
C ASP A 302 -13.32 7.98 21.83
N ARG A 303 -12.97 8.90 22.75
CA ARG A 303 -11.60 9.06 23.23
C ARG A 303 -11.13 7.80 23.96
N GLY A 304 -9.96 7.29 23.57
CA GLY A 304 -9.37 6.07 24.14
C GLY A 304 -9.90 4.78 23.50
N THR A 305 -10.83 4.86 22.56
CA THR A 305 -11.21 3.73 21.72
C THR A 305 -10.17 3.51 20.60
N PRO A 306 -10.06 2.31 20.01
CA PRO A 306 -9.03 2.02 19.02
C PRO A 306 -9.07 2.96 17.80
N GLY A 307 -7.95 3.58 17.44
CA GLY A 307 -7.87 4.58 16.36
C GLY A 307 -8.04 6.03 16.83
N PHE A 308 -8.44 6.22 18.09
CA PHE A 308 -8.55 7.51 18.81
C PHE A 308 -7.80 7.49 20.15
N SER A 309 -6.51 7.14 20.08
CA SER A 309 -5.57 7.17 21.20
C SER A 309 -4.93 8.53 21.42
#